data_AF-A0AAW4TPK3-F1
#
_entry.id   AF-A0AAW4TPK3-F1
#
_cell.length_a   1.000
_cell.length_b   1.000
_cell.length_c   1.000
_cell.angle_alpha   90.00
_cell.angle_beta   90.00
_cell.angle_gamma   90.00
#
_symmetry.space_group_name_H-M   'P 1'
#
loop_
_entity.id
_entity.type
_entity.pdbx_description
1 polymer ?
#
loop_
_entity_poly.entity_id
_entity_poly.type
_entity_poly.pdbx_seq_one_letter_code
_entity_poly.pdbx_strand_id
1 'polypeptide(L)'
;MEAKKMTDIYERMADENEPAPATAPAAQLTGDQASELMTSLMAEDSDATAILAALAGPGRPTADEKREKSVQERFRVPASWSSYIEHAAIRDGFNNKSKYLKALIIQDARAHHEEHRLQAA
;
A
#
# COMPACT_ATOMS: atom_id res chain seq x y z
N MET A 1 16.33 -35.30 -8.61
CA MET A 1 16.95 -34.66 -7.43
C MET A 1 16.17 -33.38 -7.14
N GLU A 2 14.87 -33.51 -6.83
CA GLU A 2 13.91 -32.40 -6.94
C GLU A 2 12.85 -32.42 -5.82
N ALA A 3 12.49 -33.60 -5.31
CA ALA A 3 11.60 -33.73 -4.13
C ALA A 3 12.20 -33.16 -2.83
N LYS A 4 13.52 -33.18 -2.67
CA LYS A 4 14.21 -32.71 -1.44
C LYS A 4 14.22 -31.18 -1.31
N LYS A 5 14.12 -30.44 -2.42
CA LYS A 5 14.01 -28.97 -2.41
C LYS A 5 12.60 -28.50 -2.05
N MET A 6 11.57 -29.29 -2.33
CA MET A 6 10.19 -28.90 -2.06
C MET A 6 9.86 -29.05 -0.58
N THR A 7 10.35 -30.10 0.09
CA THR A 7 10.23 -30.27 1.55
C THR A 7 10.96 -29.18 2.35
N ASP A 8 12.14 -28.74 1.89
CA ASP A 8 12.91 -27.65 2.51
C ASP A 8 12.17 -26.30 2.52
N ILE A 9 11.30 -26.05 1.52
CA ILE A 9 10.52 -24.80 1.43
C ILE A 9 9.38 -24.82 2.44
N TYR A 10 8.67 -25.95 2.54
CA TYR A 10 7.57 -26.10 3.50
C TYR A 10 8.06 -26.10 4.96
N GLU A 11 9.23 -26.68 5.25
CA GLU A 11 9.81 -26.64 6.60
C GLU A 11 10.28 -25.23 6.99
N ARG A 12 10.88 -24.45 6.07
CA ARG A 12 11.24 -23.06 6.36
C ARG A 12 10.04 -22.13 6.56
N MET A 13 8.97 -22.33 5.79
CA MET A 13 7.72 -21.57 5.97
C MET A 13 7.02 -21.89 7.29
N ALA A 14 7.23 -23.09 7.85
CA ALA A 14 6.68 -23.46 9.15
C ALA A 14 7.40 -22.75 10.30
N ASP A 15 8.73 -22.61 10.22
CA ASP A 15 9.58 -21.93 11.21
C ASP A 15 9.47 -20.40 11.18
N GLU A 16 8.94 -19.80 10.09
CA GLU A 16 8.68 -18.36 9.99
C GLU A 16 7.40 -17.92 10.74
N ASN A 17 6.65 -18.85 11.34
CA ASN A 17 5.56 -18.47 12.23
C ASN A 17 6.16 -17.95 13.54
N GLU A 18 6.21 -16.62 13.67
CA GLU A 18 6.45 -15.97 14.97
C GLU A 18 5.59 -16.65 16.05
N PRO A 19 6.14 -16.91 17.25
CA PRO A 19 5.37 -17.54 18.31
C PRO A 19 4.08 -16.76 18.51
N ALA A 20 2.94 -17.47 18.53
CA ALA A 20 1.64 -16.86 18.75
C ALA A 20 1.75 -15.91 19.95
N PRO A 21 1.24 -14.67 19.85
CA PRO A 21 1.42 -13.68 20.89
C PRO A 21 1.00 -14.28 22.24
N ALA A 22 1.88 -14.18 23.23
CA ALA A 22 1.68 -14.78 24.55
C ALA A 22 0.38 -14.29 25.23
N THR A 23 -0.11 -13.14 24.78
CA THR A 23 -1.39 -12.56 25.18
C THR A 23 -2.35 -12.62 24.00
N ALA A 24 -3.52 -13.20 24.21
CA ALA A 24 -4.58 -13.16 23.22
C ALA A 24 -4.87 -11.71 22.81
N PRO A 25 -5.03 -11.41 21.51
CA PRO A 25 -5.40 -10.08 21.08
C PRO A 25 -6.70 -9.68 21.78
N ALA A 26 -6.74 -8.46 22.33
CA ALA A 26 -7.96 -7.93 22.90
C ALA A 26 -9.04 -7.90 21.81
N ALA A 27 -10.22 -8.42 22.12
CA ALA A 27 -11.35 -8.36 21.21
C ALA A 27 -11.62 -6.88 20.87
N GLN A 28 -11.73 -6.58 19.59
CA GLN A 28 -12.02 -5.22 19.13
C GLN A 28 -13.44 -4.77 19.51
N LEU A 29 -14.33 -5.73 19.80
CA LEU A 29 -15.72 -5.52 20.14
C LEU A 29 -16.05 -6.32 21.40
N THR A 30 -16.85 -5.73 22.29
CA THR A 30 -17.46 -6.45 23.41
C THR A 30 -18.57 -7.38 22.91
N GLY A 31 -19.01 -8.33 23.74
CA GLY A 31 -20.07 -9.28 23.38
C GLY A 31 -21.36 -8.59 22.94
N ASP A 32 -21.76 -7.52 23.64
CA ASP A 32 -22.96 -6.74 23.32
C ASP A 32 -22.81 -6.00 21.98
N GLN A 33 -21.65 -5.39 21.73
CA GLN A 33 -21.37 -4.71 20.47
C GLN A 33 -21.37 -5.68 19.28
N ALA A 34 -20.83 -6.88 19.46
CA ALA A 34 -20.86 -7.91 18.43
C ALA A 34 -22.30 -8.40 18.14
N SER A 35 -23.13 -8.52 19.18
CA SER A 35 -24.54 -8.92 19.03
C SER A 35 -25.35 -7.85 18.29
N GLU A 36 -25.16 -6.57 18.60
CA GLU A 36 -25.82 -5.46 17.90
C GLU A 36 -25.42 -5.40 16.42
N LEU A 37 -24.13 -5.59 16.11
CA LEU A 37 -23.65 -5.64 14.73
C LEU A 37 -24.24 -6.81 13.94
N MET A 38 -24.31 -8.00 14.55
CA MET A 38 -24.95 -9.16 13.91
C MET A 38 -26.44 -8.93 13.69
N THR A 39 -27.12 -8.28 14.63
CA THR A 39 -28.52 -7.90 14.48
C THR A 39 -28.70 -6.91 13.32
N SER A 40 -27.82 -5.91 13.23
CA SER A 40 -27.84 -4.94 12.14
C SER A 40 -27.53 -5.58 10.78
N LEU A 41 -26.63 -6.56 10.72
CA LEU A 41 -26.30 -7.29 9.49
C LEU A 41 -27.43 -8.19 8.99
N MET A 42 -28.27 -8.70 9.90
CA MET A 42 -29.38 -9.61 9.59
C MET A 42 -30.70 -8.89 9.28
N ALA A 43 -30.75 -7.56 9.37
CA ALA A 43 -31.94 -6.80 9.01
C ALA A 43 -32.15 -6.81 7.48
N GLU A 44 -33.41 -7.01 7.03
CA GLU A 44 -33.75 -7.24 5.62
C GLU A 44 -33.37 -6.08 4.68
N ASP A 45 -33.34 -4.85 5.20
CA ASP A 45 -32.97 -3.62 4.45
C ASP A 45 -31.53 -3.16 4.71
N SER A 46 -30.71 -4.01 5.31
CA SER A 46 -29.37 -3.61 5.74
C SER A 46 -28.35 -3.64 4.62
N ASP A 47 -27.67 -2.50 4.39
CA ASP A 47 -26.49 -2.47 3.53
C ASP A 47 -25.27 -2.99 4.31
N ALA A 48 -25.11 -4.32 4.28
CA ALA A 48 -23.98 -5.04 4.86
C ALA A 48 -22.62 -4.44 4.44
N THR A 49 -22.53 -3.88 3.23
CA THR A 49 -21.31 -3.27 2.70
C THR A 49 -20.97 -1.98 3.44
N ALA A 50 -21.98 -1.15 3.71
CA ALA A 50 -21.83 0.09 4.45
C ALA A 50 -21.46 -0.16 5.92
N ILE A 51 -22.07 -1.17 6.56
CA ILE A 51 -21.78 -1.55 7.95
C ILE A 51 -20.34 -2.05 8.08
N LEU A 52 -19.90 -2.93 7.17
CA LEU A 52 -18.53 -3.44 7.15
C LEU A 52 -17.51 -2.34 6.83
N ALA A 53 -17.85 -1.38 5.97
CA ALA A 53 -17.01 -0.23 5.66
C ALA A 53 -16.85 0.71 6.87
N ALA A 54 -17.90 0.90 7.67
CA ALA A 54 -17.83 1.69 8.90
C ALA A 54 -16.94 1.01 9.98
N LEU A 55 -16.97 -0.32 10.05
CA LEU A 55 -16.19 -1.11 11.01
C LEU A 55 -14.70 -1.22 10.64
N ALA A 56 -14.37 -1.03 9.36
CA ALA A 56 -13.05 -1.24 8.79
C ALA A 56 -11.98 -0.22 9.24
N GLY A 57 -12.36 0.85 9.95
CA GLY A 57 -11.46 1.86 10.47
C GLY A 57 -10.92 2.83 9.41
N PRO A 58 -10.37 3.99 9.83
CA PRO A 58 -9.79 4.96 8.92
C PRO A 58 -8.59 4.37 8.17
N GLY A 59 -8.64 4.37 6.84
CA GLY A 59 -7.55 3.92 5.96
C GLY A 59 -7.79 2.62 5.21
N ARG A 60 -8.90 1.90 5.45
CA ARG A 60 -9.32 0.80 4.58
C ARG A 60 -9.91 1.40 3.29
N PRO A 61 -9.41 1.03 2.09
CA PRO A 61 -9.95 1.54 0.85
C PRO A 61 -11.45 1.20 0.78
N THR A 62 -12.30 2.22 0.78
CA THR A 62 -13.70 2.05 0.44
C THR A 62 -13.77 1.75 -1.06
N ALA A 63 -14.78 0.99 -1.51
CA ALA A 63 -14.95 0.68 -2.94
C ALA A 63 -15.04 1.96 -3.81
N ASP A 64 -15.42 3.09 -3.21
CA ASP A 64 -15.53 4.41 -3.83
C ASP A 64 -14.24 5.25 -3.81
N GLU A 65 -13.14 4.76 -3.21
CA GLU A 65 -11.87 5.46 -3.24
C GLU A 65 -11.30 5.37 -4.67
N LYS A 66 -11.66 6.33 -5.52
CA LYS A 66 -11.21 6.47 -6.92
C LYS A 66 -9.72 6.78 -6.98
N ARG A 67 -8.89 5.78 -6.67
CA ARG A 67 -7.45 5.84 -6.90
C ARG A 67 -7.21 5.91 -8.39
N GLU A 68 -6.38 6.86 -8.80
CA GLU A 68 -5.88 6.86 -10.17
C GLU A 68 -5.21 5.52 -10.47
N LYS A 69 -5.52 4.97 -11.65
CA LYS A 69 -4.98 3.67 -12.05
C LYS A 69 -3.46 3.76 -12.13
N SER A 70 -2.77 2.94 -11.35
CA SER A 70 -1.31 2.82 -11.45
C SER A 70 -0.93 2.19 -12.79
N VAL A 71 -0.03 2.85 -13.52
CA VAL A 71 0.53 2.34 -14.79
C VAL A 71 2.03 2.07 -14.59
N GLN A 72 2.51 0.95 -15.14
CA GLN A 72 3.94 0.65 -15.20
C GLN A 72 4.52 1.15 -16.53
N GLU A 73 5.36 2.18 -16.44
CA GLU A 73 6.11 2.73 -17.57
C GLU A 73 7.51 2.12 -17.63
N ARG A 74 8.00 1.77 -18.83
CA ARG A 74 9.34 1.19 -19.04
C ARG A 74 10.18 2.11 -19.91
N PHE A 75 11.27 2.62 -19.35
CA PHE A 75 12.26 3.42 -20.08
C PHE A 75 13.59 2.68 -20.18
N ARG A 76 14.33 2.92 -21.26
CA ARG A 76 15.70 2.44 -21.42
C ARG A 76 16.65 3.58 -21.15
N VAL A 77 17.63 3.35 -20.28
CA VAL A 77 18.68 4.32 -19.94
C VAL A 77 20.05 3.67 -20.00
N PRO A 78 21.11 4.44 -20.30
CA PRO A 78 22.47 3.97 -20.13
C PRO A 78 22.75 3.48 -18.70
N ALA A 79 23.66 2.51 -18.57
CA ALA A 79 24.03 1.94 -17.27
C ALA A 79 24.58 3.01 -16.29
N SER A 80 25.37 3.95 -16.81
CA SER A 80 25.91 5.07 -16.02
C SER A 80 24.81 5.94 -15.42
N TRP A 81 23.72 6.16 -16.15
CA TRP A 81 22.57 6.93 -15.68
C TRP A 81 21.78 6.15 -14.63
N SER A 82 21.56 4.85 -14.83
CA SER A 82 20.87 4.01 -13.84
C SER A 82 21.62 3.99 -12.50
N SER A 83 22.95 3.91 -12.54
CA SER A 83 23.82 3.96 -11.37
C SER A 83 23.77 5.35 -10.71
N TYR A 84 23.85 6.43 -11.49
CA TYR A 84 23.71 7.79 -10.96
C TYR A 84 22.37 8.03 -10.27
N ILE A 85 21.25 7.61 -10.88
CA ILE A 85 19.89 7.75 -10.31
C ILE A 85 19.77 7.00 -8.99
N GLU A 86 20.40 5.83 -8.87
CA GLU A 86 20.42 5.05 -7.63
C GLU A 86 21.12 5.79 -6.50
N HIS A 87 22.33 6.31 -6.77
CA HIS A 87 23.07 7.09 -5.80
C HIS A 87 22.37 8.39 -5.41
N ALA A 88 21.76 9.09 -6.38
CA ALA A 88 21.01 10.31 -6.13
C ALA A 88 19.76 10.03 -5.27
N ALA A 89 19.03 8.95 -5.55
CA ALA A 89 17.87 8.56 -4.75
C ALA A 89 18.24 8.30 -3.29
N ILE A 90 19.35 7.60 -3.03
CA ILE A 90 19.83 7.34 -1.67
C ILE A 90 20.26 8.65 -0.98
N ARG A 91 21.02 9.50 -1.68
CA ARG A 91 21.47 10.79 -1.16
C ARG A 91 20.30 11.67 -0.73
N ASP A 92 19.22 11.66 -1.52
CA ASP A 92 18.05 12.51 -1.30
C ASP A 92 17.01 11.82 -0.38
N GLY A 93 17.35 10.67 0.23
CA GLY A 93 16.54 9.99 1.26
C GLY A 93 15.37 9.16 0.73
N PHE A 94 15.39 8.78 -0.55
CA PHE A 94 14.34 7.97 -1.16
C PHE A 94 14.62 6.47 -1.06
N ASN A 95 13.62 5.71 -0.64
CA ASN A 95 13.72 4.25 -0.48
C ASN A 95 13.68 3.48 -1.82
N ASN A 96 13.32 4.13 -2.95
CA ASN A 96 13.19 3.51 -4.27
C ASN A 96 13.36 4.54 -5.40
N LYS A 97 14.05 4.14 -6.49
CA LYS A 97 14.16 4.86 -7.77
C LYS A 97 12.82 5.40 -8.29
N SER A 98 11.73 4.63 -8.23
CA SER A 98 10.41 5.08 -8.73
C SER A 98 9.86 6.28 -7.95
N LYS A 99 10.07 6.32 -6.62
CA LYS A 99 9.63 7.46 -5.80
C LYS A 99 10.46 8.71 -6.12
N TYR A 100 11.76 8.52 -6.29
CA TYR A 100 12.68 9.59 -6.68
C TYR A 100 12.32 10.18 -8.06
N LEU A 101 12.13 9.33 -9.07
CA LEU A 101 11.72 9.77 -10.41
C LEU A 101 10.35 10.48 -10.40
N LYS A 102 9.40 9.96 -9.63
CA LYS A 102 8.09 10.64 -9.45
C LYS A 102 8.25 12.02 -8.84
N ALA A 103 9.14 12.19 -7.85
CA ALA A 103 9.39 13.48 -7.23
C ALA A 103 10.00 14.48 -8.23
N LEU A 104 10.95 14.05 -9.05
CA LEU A 104 11.54 14.88 -10.11
C LEU A 104 10.49 15.36 -11.12
N ILE A 105 9.62 14.45 -11.60
CA ILE A 105 8.56 14.81 -12.56
C ILE A 105 7.59 15.85 -11.96
N ILE A 106 7.23 15.69 -10.68
CA ILE A 106 6.34 16.65 -9.99
C ILE A 106 7.04 18.00 -9.80
N GLN A 107 8.33 18.00 -9.46
CA GLN A 107 9.11 19.22 -9.29
C GLN A 107 9.25 19.98 -10.62
N ASP A 108 9.55 19.26 -11.70
CA ASP A 108 9.65 19.79 -13.06
C ASP A 108 8.32 20.40 -13.52
N ALA A 109 7.21 19.68 -13.32
CA ALA A 109 5.87 20.19 -13.63
C ALA A 109 5.55 21.48 -12.85
N ARG A 110 5.92 21.55 -11.57
CA ARG A 110 5.72 22.76 -10.74
C ARG A 110 6.53 23.94 -11.27
N ALA A 111 7.81 23.72 -11.60
CA ALA A 111 8.67 24.74 -12.16
C ALA A 111 8.10 25.30 -13.47
N HIS A 112 7.67 24.42 -14.38
CA HIS A 112 7.04 24.84 -15.64
C HIS A 112 5.73 25.63 -15.44
N HIS A 113 4.89 25.23 -14.48
CA HIS A 113 3.69 26.01 -14.14
C HIS A 113 4.02 27.40 -13.57
N GLU A 114 5.08 27.52 -12.78
CA GLU A 114 5.54 28.82 -12.25
C GLU A 114 6.10 29.72 -13.35
N GLU A 115 6.88 29.18 -14.29
CA GLU A 115 7.41 29.90 -15.45
C GLU A 115 6.28 30.47 -16.32
N HIS A 116 5.26 29.66 -16.63
CA HIS A 116 4.09 30.11 -17.39
C HIS A 116 3.30 31.19 -16.65
N ARG A 117 3.20 31.11 -15.32
CA ARG A 117 2.50 32.13 -14.52
C ARG A 117 3.25 33.47 -14.53
N LEU A 118 4.58 33.46 -14.48
CA LEU A 118 5.41 34.66 -14.50
C LEU A 118 5.47 35.33 -15.88
N GLN A 119 5.35 34.56 -16.96
CA GLN A 119 5.27 35.09 -18.33
C GLN A 119 3.89 35.67 -18.68
N ALA A 120 2.85 35.29 -17.93
CA ALA A 120 1.48 35.76 -18.13
C ALA A 120 1.09 36.98 -17.26
N ALA A 121 2.02 37.49 -16.44
CA ALA A 121 1.85 38.68 -15.59
C ALA A 121 2.60 39.89 -16.18
#